data_AF-A0A3F2V3E6-F1
#
_entry.id   AF-A0A3F2V3E6-F1
#
_cell.length_a   1.000
_cell.length_b   1.000
_cell.length_c   1.000
_cell.angle_alpha   90.00
_cell.angle_beta   90.00
_cell.angle_gamma   90.00
#
_symmetry.space_group_name_H-M   'P 1'
#
loop_
_entity.id
_entity.type
_entity.pdbx_description
1 polymer ?
#
loop_
_entity_poly.entity_id
_entity_poly.type
_entity_poly.pdbx_seq_one_letter_code
_entity_poly.pdbx_strand_id
1 'polypeptide(L)' 'LDEQLTRVLSKIKRCAPGANRVTKSLLHQVGSAEMEALLDQAAQQFAEAVQSSEGSEGTMAFVQKRVPEWAQ' A
#
# COMPACT_ATOMS: atom_id res chain seq x y z
N LEU A 1 -21.44 0.00 -15.71
CA LEU A 1 -20.16 0.70 -15.45
C LEU A 1 -20.00 0.99 -13.97
N ASP A 2 -21.02 1.54 -13.33
CA ASP A 2 -21.00 1.95 -11.91
C ASP A 2 -20.73 0.81 -10.93
N GLU A 3 -21.27 -0.38 -11.18
CA GLU A 3 -20.97 -1.57 -10.36
C GLU A 3 -19.48 -1.95 -10.40
N GLN A 4 -18.85 -1.87 -11.57
CA GLN A 4 -17.43 -2.19 -11.72
C GLN A 4 -16.56 -1.12 -11.06
N LEU A 5 -16.92 0.15 -11.21
CA LEU A 5 -16.24 1.25 -10.52
C LEU A 5 -16.32 1.07 -9.01
N THR A 6 -17.52 0.81 -8.48
CA THR A 6 -17.73 0.57 -7.05
C THR A 6 -16.88 -0.59 -6.56
N ARG A 7 -16.87 -1.71 -7.30
CA ARG A 7 -16.05 -2.88 -6.97
C ARG A 7 -14.56 -2.57 -6.91
N VAL A 8 -14.04 -1.79 -7.85
CA VAL A 8 -12.62 -1.40 -7.90
C VAL A 8 -12.28 -0.45 -6.74
N LEU A 9 -13.11 0.57 -6.50
CA LEU A 9 -12.91 1.50 -5.39
C LEU A 9 -12.93 0.79 -4.04
N SER A 10 -13.85 -0.16 -3.84
CA SER A 10 -13.88 -0.97 -2.62
C SER A 10 -12.62 -1.81 -2.44
N LYS A 11 -12.01 -2.33 -3.51
CA LYS A 11 -10.72 -3.04 -3.41
C LYS A 11 -9.58 -2.10 -3.01
N ILE A 12 -9.51 -0.91 -3.62
CA ILE A 12 -8.46 0.08 -3.32
C ILE A 12 -8.54 0.52 -1.86
N LYS A 13 -9.76 0.77 -1.34
CA LYS A 13 -9.99 1.20 0.05
C LYS A 13 -9.64 0.16 1.11
N ARG A 14 -9.46 -1.12 0.74
CA ARG A 14 -9.00 -2.17 1.67
C ARG A 14 -7.50 -2.09 1.95
N CYS A 15 -6.73 -1.47 1.07
CA CYS A 15 -5.29 -1.31 1.23
C CYS A 15 -4.99 -0.08 2.11
N ALA A 16 -3.90 -0.15 2.87
CA ALA A 16 -3.45 0.96 3.69
C ALA A 16 -3.18 2.22 2.82
N PRO A 17 -3.76 3.38 3.15
CA PRO A 17 -3.70 4.56 2.27
C PRO A 17 -2.28 5.11 2.12
N GLY A 18 -1.46 5.08 3.16
CA GLY A 18 -0.05 5.45 3.08
C GLY A 18 0.75 4.52 2.17
N ALA A 19 0.62 3.21 2.38
CA ALA A 19 1.28 2.21 1.54
C ALA A 19 0.89 2.33 0.04
N ASN A 20 -0.39 2.57 -0.26
CA ASN A 20 -0.86 2.79 -1.63
C ASN A 20 -0.21 4.03 -2.27
N ARG A 21 -0.14 5.15 -1.52
CA ARG A 21 0.46 6.39 -2.00
C ARG A 21 1.94 6.18 -2.36
N VAL A 22 2.70 5.55 -1.47
CA VAL A 22 4.12 5.28 -1.66
C VAL A 22 4.35 4.36 -2.85
N THR A 23 3.64 3.23 -2.89
CA THR A 23 3.71 2.28 -4.02
C THR A 23 3.39 2.94 -5.36
N LYS A 24 2.36 3.79 -5.40
CA LYS A 24 2.01 4.52 -6.63
C LYS A 24 3.10 5.48 -7.08
N SER A 25 3.73 6.20 -6.14
CA SER A 25 4.87 7.06 -6.44
C SER A 25 6.07 6.28 -6.98
N LEU A 26 6.34 5.10 -6.41
CA LEU A 26 7.40 4.20 -6.89
C LEU A 26 7.13 3.74 -8.33
N LEU A 27 5.91 3.28 -8.62
CA LEU A 27 5.51 2.82 -9.95
C LEU A 27 5.65 3.90 -11.02
N HIS A 28 5.37 5.17 -10.70
CA HIS A 28 5.54 6.28 -11.64
C HIS A 28 6.99 6.59 -12.00
N GLN A 29 7.96 6.13 -11.20
CA GLN A 29 9.39 6.37 -11.44
C GLN A 29 10.01 5.27 -12.32
N VAL A 30 9.36 4.12 -12.47
CA VAL A 30 9.86 2.99 -13.27
C VAL A 30 10.09 3.42 -14.72
N GLY A 31 11.29 3.15 -15.23
CA GLY A 31 11.71 3.52 -16.59
C GLY A 31 12.12 4.98 -16.78
N SER A 32 11.98 5.81 -15.75
CA SER A 32 12.45 7.21 -15.74
C SER A 32 13.60 7.46 -14.77
N ALA A 33 13.66 6.68 -13.68
CA ALA A 33 14.77 6.65 -12.74
C ALA A 33 15.71 5.47 -13.04
N GLU A 34 16.95 5.58 -12.56
CA GLU A 34 17.91 4.47 -12.54
C GLU A 34 17.35 3.34 -11.65
N MET A 35 17.44 2.09 -12.13
CA MET A 35 16.74 0.96 -11.55
C MET A 35 17.32 0.52 -10.20
N GLU A 36 18.64 0.49 -10.07
CA GLU A 36 19.31 0.06 -8.84
C GLU A 36 18.97 1.01 -7.68
N ALA A 37 19.10 2.32 -7.91
CA ALA A 37 18.69 3.34 -6.95
C ALA A 37 17.19 3.29 -6.60
N LEU A 38 16.34 2.99 -7.59
CA LEU A 38 14.89 2.84 -7.36
C LEU A 38 14.57 1.62 -6.49
N LEU A 39 15.30 0.51 -6.68
CA LEU A 39 15.15 -0.70 -5.86
C LEU A 39 15.61 -0.47 -4.41
N ASP A 40 16.72 0.23 -4.21
CA ASP A 40 17.18 0.61 -2.87
C ASP A 40 16.18 1.51 -2.15
N GLN A 41 15.64 2.51 -2.86
CA GLN A 41 14.58 3.37 -2.33
C GLN A 41 13.32 2.55 -1.98
N ALA A 42 12.92 1.61 -2.85
CA ALA A 42 11.76 0.76 -2.61
C ALA A 42 11.94 -0.11 -1.36
N ALA A 43 13.14 -0.65 -1.15
CA ALA A 43 13.47 -1.46 0.03
C ALA A 43 13.34 -0.64 1.32
N GLN A 44 13.88 0.59 1.34
CA GLN A 44 13.76 1.49 2.49
C GLN A 44 12.29 1.85 2.76
N GLN A 45 11.56 2.27 1.73
CA GLN A 45 10.13 2.60 1.83
C GLN A 45 9.28 1.43 2.33
N PHE A 46 9.59 0.21 1.88
CA PHE A 46 8.94 -0.99 2.37
C PHE A 46 9.20 -1.21 3.85
N ALA A 47 10.46 -1.13 4.29
CA ALA A 47 10.83 -1.32 5.69
C ALA A 47 10.15 -0.29 6.61
N GLU A 48 10.04 0.97 6.17
CA GLU A 48 9.31 2.03 6.87
C GLU A 48 7.80 1.74 6.93
N ALA A 49 7.20 1.33 5.82
CA ALA A 49 5.78 1.01 5.76
C ALA A 49 5.41 -0.15 6.70
N VAL A 50 6.23 -1.20 6.76
CA VAL A 50 6.04 -2.34 7.67
C VAL A 50 6.12 -1.94 9.14
N GLN A 51 7.02 -1.01 9.48
CA GLN A 51 7.21 -0.52 10.86
C GLN A 51 6.22 0.59 11.27
N SER A 52 5.44 1.11 10.33
CA SER A 52 4.46 2.16 10.59
C SER A 52 3.24 1.66 11.40
N SER A 53 2.43 2.61 11.87
CA SER A 53 1.13 2.30 12.47
C SER A 53 0.22 1.51 11.52
N GLU A 54 0.21 1.86 10.23
CA GLU A 54 -0.55 1.11 9.20
C GLU A 54 -0.02 -0.33 9.06
N GLY A 55 1.30 -0.52 9.07
CA GLY A 55 1.93 -1.84 9.00
C GLY A 55 1.59 -2.73 10.19
N SER A 56 1.67 -2.15 11.40
CA SER A 56 1.32 -2.83 12.64
C SER A 56 -0.17 -3.23 12.68
N GLU A 57 -1.06 -2.29 12.38
CA GLU A 57 -2.51 -2.52 12.38
C GLU A 57 -2.91 -3.52 11.28
N GLY A 58 -2.33 -3.45 10.09
CA GLY A 58 -2.61 -4.40 9.01
C GLY A 58 -2.21 -5.82 9.37
N THR A 59 -1.05 -5.97 10.01
CA THR A 59 -0.56 -7.25 10.52
C THR A 59 -1.49 -7.79 11.61
N MET A 60 -1.88 -6.93 12.56
CA MET A 60 -2.77 -7.31 13.66
C MET A 60 -4.16 -7.71 13.14
N ALA A 61 -4.74 -6.93 12.22
CA ALA A 61 -6.03 -7.21 11.59
C ALA A 61 -6.02 -8.55 10.87
N PHE A 62 -4.93 -8.86 10.14
CA PHE A 62 -4.73 -10.16 9.50
C PHE A 62 -4.70 -11.31 10.53
N VAL A 63 -3.88 -11.19 11.57
CA VAL A 63 -3.75 -12.21 12.64
C VAL A 63 -5.08 -12.43 13.36
N GLN A 64 -5.82 -11.35 13.65
CA GLN A 64 -7.11 -11.38 14.33
C GLN A 64 -8.29 -11.72 13.40
N LYS A 65 -8.06 -11.90 12.09
CA LYS A 65 -9.09 -12.16 11.08
C LYS A 65 -10.21 -11.11 11.05
N ARG A 66 -9.86 -9.84 11.27
CA ARG A 66 -10.77 -8.71 11.18
C ARG A 66 -10.35 -7.77 10.06
N VAL A 67 -11.25 -6.85 9.70
CA VAL A 67 -10.88 -5.73 8.84
C VAL A 67 -9.97 -4.75 9.60
N PRO A 68 -8.97 -4.17 8.93
CA PRO A 68 -8.16 -3.12 9.54
C PRO A 68 -8.97 -1.84 9.70
N GLU A 69 -8.61 -0.99 10.67
CA GLU A 69 -9.36 0.22 11.02
C GLU A 69 -9.63 1.16 9.84
N TRP A 70 -8.68 1.32 8.92
CA TRP A 70 -8.86 2.19 7.74
C TRP A 70 -9.86 1.67 6.70
N ALA A 71 -10.28 0.40 6.81
CA ALA A 71 -11.17 -0.27 5.86
C ALA A 71 -12.50 -0.70 6.49
N GLN A 72 -12.82 -0.20 7.68
CA GLN A 72 -14.13 -0.35 8.32
C GLN A 72 -15.22 0.42 7.57
#